data_AF-A0A9E5M096-F1
#
_entry.id   AF-A0A9E5M096-F1
#
_cell.length_a   1.000
_cell.length_b   1.000
_cell.length_c   1.000
_cell.angle_alpha   90.00
_cell.angle_beta   90.00
_cell.angle_gamma   90.00
#
_symmetry.space_group_name_H-M   'P 1'
#
loop_
_entity.id
_entity.type
_entity.pdbx_description
1 polymer ?
#
loop_
_entity_poly.entity_id
_entity_poly.type
_entity_poly.pdbx_seq_one_letter_code
_entity_poly.pdbx_strand_id
1 'polypeptide(L)'
;MGGGVANSGNYTANGKSGVFKVSMTNYKDLSISFASIRTSSGFTSLAWEVSTNGTNWTSAGTLVSGTTAGTITTSWSVLSLSTITAVNNAATAYVRFTVSGATAQSGNLKIDNVAFNATLVPAPGAAALVGLAGLITSRRRK
;
A
#
# COMPACT_ATOMS: atom_id res chain seq x y z
N MET A 1 14.39 15.74 -42.58
CA MET A 1 15.00 15.17 -41.36
C MET A 1 13.91 14.45 -40.60
N GLY A 2 13.94 13.12 -40.58
CA GLY A 2 12.90 12.30 -39.96
C GLY A 2 13.02 12.32 -38.45
N GLY A 3 12.05 12.92 -37.77
CA GLY A 3 11.91 12.83 -36.31
C GLY A 3 11.50 11.42 -35.94
N GLY A 4 12.46 10.57 -35.60
CA GLY A 4 12.20 9.26 -35.02
C GLY A 4 11.47 9.44 -33.69
N VAL A 5 10.31 8.82 -33.55
CA VAL A 5 9.64 8.70 -32.25
C VAL A 5 10.58 7.92 -31.32
N ALA A 6 11.09 8.59 -30.29
CA ALA A 6 11.90 7.93 -29.28
C ALA A 6 11.04 6.84 -28.62
N ASN A 7 11.36 5.57 -28.87
CA ASN A 7 10.79 4.45 -28.14
C ASN A 7 11.19 4.63 -26.66
N SER A 8 10.34 5.28 -25.87
CA SER A 8 10.64 5.62 -24.49
C SER A 8 10.64 4.32 -23.68
N GLY A 9 11.82 3.88 -23.29
CA GLY A 9 12.00 2.63 -22.55
C GLY A 9 11.44 2.70 -21.14
N ASN A 10 11.15 1.54 -20.54
CA ASN A 10 10.57 1.49 -19.19
C ASN A 10 11.42 2.22 -18.13
N TYR A 11 12.76 2.32 -18.29
CA TYR A 11 13.59 3.12 -17.37
C TYR A 11 13.19 4.60 -17.29
N THR A 12 12.50 5.15 -18.30
CA THR A 12 11.99 6.53 -18.24
C THR A 12 10.84 6.67 -17.24
N ALA A 13 10.29 5.55 -16.74
CA ALA A 13 9.30 5.55 -15.68
C ALA A 13 9.91 5.66 -14.26
N ASN A 14 11.23 5.77 -14.12
CA ASN A 14 11.86 6.11 -12.84
C ASN A 14 11.26 7.43 -12.29
N GLY A 15 10.79 7.40 -11.04
CA GLY A 15 10.11 8.53 -10.40
C GLY A 15 8.64 8.71 -10.82
N LYS A 16 8.08 7.83 -11.66
CA LYS A 16 6.65 7.83 -11.96
C LYS A 16 5.88 7.02 -10.92
N SER A 17 4.60 7.36 -10.79
CA SER A 17 3.76 6.84 -9.72
C SER A 17 2.41 6.37 -10.24
N GLY A 18 1.84 5.37 -9.56
CA GLY A 18 0.43 5.01 -9.65
C GLY A 18 -0.28 5.39 -8.34
N VAL A 19 -1.57 5.74 -8.42
CA VAL A 19 -2.36 6.15 -7.25
C VAL A 19 -3.69 5.39 -7.22
N PHE A 20 -3.95 4.75 -6.08
CA PHE A 20 -5.26 4.18 -5.74
C PHE A 20 -6.03 5.18 -4.87
N LYS A 21 -7.35 5.20 -5.02
CA LYS A 21 -8.24 5.98 -4.17
C LYS A 21 -9.24 5.03 -3.51
N VAL A 22 -9.26 5.02 -2.19
CA VAL A 22 -10.14 4.16 -1.38
C VAL A 22 -10.83 4.98 -0.29
N SER A 23 -11.96 4.48 0.24
CA SER A 23 -12.61 5.05 1.41
C SER A 23 -12.16 4.31 2.67
N MET A 24 -11.78 5.04 3.71
CA MET A 24 -11.45 4.52 5.03
C MET A 24 -12.48 4.93 6.09
N THR A 25 -13.65 5.43 5.68
CA THR A 25 -14.75 5.81 6.58
C THR A 25 -15.15 4.62 7.45
N ASN A 26 -15.14 4.79 8.77
CA ASN A 26 -15.39 3.72 9.75
C ASN A 26 -14.37 2.57 9.73
N TYR A 27 -13.21 2.76 9.10
CA TYR A 27 -12.11 1.80 9.11
C TYR A 27 -10.84 2.41 9.72
N LYS A 28 -10.00 1.54 10.25
CA LYS A 28 -8.66 1.85 10.76
C LYS A 28 -7.68 0.76 10.38
N ASP A 29 -6.39 1.05 10.58
CA ASP A 29 -5.31 0.08 10.50
C ASP A 29 -5.22 -0.54 9.09
N LEU A 30 -5.01 0.32 8.08
CA LEU A 30 -4.90 -0.10 6.68
C LEU A 30 -3.68 -1.00 6.50
N SER A 31 -3.89 -2.17 5.91
CA SER A 31 -2.87 -3.13 5.52
C SER A 31 -2.94 -3.37 4.02
N ILE A 32 -1.77 -3.37 3.37
CA ILE A 32 -1.65 -3.52 1.92
C ILE A 32 -0.75 -4.71 1.64
N SER A 33 -1.20 -5.60 0.77
CA SER A 33 -0.41 -6.69 0.21
C SER A 33 -0.57 -6.80 -1.30
N PHE A 34 0.44 -7.35 -1.97
CA PHE A 34 0.44 -7.52 -3.42
C PHE A 34 1.48 -8.56 -3.84
N ALA A 35 1.29 -9.15 -5.02
CA ALA A 35 2.30 -9.96 -5.68
C ALA A 35 3.22 -9.06 -6.52
N SER A 36 4.52 -9.34 -6.50
CA SER A 36 5.50 -8.58 -7.28
C SER A 36 6.59 -9.48 -7.87
N ILE A 37 7.08 -9.09 -9.04
CA ILE A 37 8.30 -9.64 -9.67
C ILE A 37 9.02 -8.53 -10.45
N ARG A 38 10.35 -8.51 -10.41
CA ARG A 38 11.17 -7.64 -11.26
C ARG A 38 12.05 -8.44 -12.22
N THR A 39 12.50 -7.78 -13.28
CA THR A 39 13.65 -8.25 -14.07
C THR A 39 14.96 -7.77 -13.43
N SER A 40 16.09 -8.37 -13.81
CA SER A 40 17.42 -8.02 -13.30
C SER A 40 17.75 -6.53 -13.44
N SER A 41 17.37 -5.91 -14.56
CA SER A 41 17.54 -4.49 -14.87
C SER A 41 16.28 -3.63 -14.67
N GLY A 42 15.23 -4.21 -14.09
CA GLY A 42 13.98 -3.52 -13.75
C GLY A 42 14.09 -2.66 -12.50
N PHE A 43 12.98 -2.06 -12.07
CA PHE A 43 12.94 -1.18 -10.90
C PHE A 43 13.39 -1.91 -9.63
N THR A 44 14.24 -1.27 -8.85
CA THR A 44 14.80 -1.80 -7.59
C THR A 44 14.13 -1.22 -6.35
N SER A 45 13.28 -0.21 -6.49
CA SER A 45 12.61 0.44 -5.38
C SER A 45 11.16 0.75 -5.70
N LEU A 46 10.31 0.53 -4.69
CA LEU A 46 8.89 0.84 -4.67
C LEU A 46 8.57 1.59 -3.37
N ALA A 47 8.54 2.91 -3.46
CA ALA A 47 8.19 3.78 -2.34
C ALA A 47 6.67 3.93 -2.25
N TRP A 48 6.10 3.72 -1.07
CA TRP A 48 4.67 3.85 -0.81
C TRP A 48 4.38 5.05 0.08
N GLU A 49 3.34 5.78 -0.27
CA GLU A 49 2.90 6.98 0.44
C GLU A 49 1.38 7.01 0.50
N VAL A 50 0.84 7.67 1.52
CA VAL A 50 -0.59 7.89 1.67
C VAL A 50 -0.93 9.37 1.86
N SER A 51 -2.14 9.73 1.51
CA SER A 51 -2.66 11.09 1.67
C SER A 51 -4.17 11.08 1.91
N THR A 52 -4.66 12.06 2.66
CA THR A 52 -6.11 12.30 2.84
C THR A 52 -6.66 13.39 1.90
N ASN A 53 -5.76 14.09 1.18
CA ASN A 53 -6.14 15.24 0.33
C ASN A 53 -5.54 15.18 -1.09
N GLY A 54 -4.67 14.21 -1.37
CA GLY A 54 -4.02 14.02 -2.67
C GLY A 54 -2.85 14.97 -2.95
N THR A 55 -2.50 15.87 -2.02
CA THR A 55 -1.43 16.87 -2.19
C THR A 55 -0.31 16.71 -1.16
N ASN A 56 -0.67 16.47 0.10
CA ASN A 56 0.29 16.23 1.19
C ASN A 56 0.44 14.72 1.40
N TRP A 57 1.67 14.22 1.31
CA TRP A 57 1.95 12.79 1.33
C TRP A 57 2.75 12.39 2.56
N THR A 58 2.35 11.29 3.17
CA THR A 58 3.01 10.67 4.32
C THR A 58 3.57 9.32 3.90
N SER A 59 4.82 9.02 4.24
CA SER A 59 5.44 7.73 3.91
C SER A 59 4.71 6.57 4.58
N ALA A 60 4.45 5.51 3.81
CA ALA A 60 3.93 4.23 4.25
C ALA A 60 4.97 3.09 4.18
N GLY A 61 6.21 3.43 3.80
CA GLY A 61 7.33 2.51 3.69
C GLY A 61 7.92 2.41 2.29
N THR A 62 9.11 1.83 2.19
CA THR A 62 9.79 1.60 0.91
C THR A 62 10.24 0.15 0.85
N LEU A 63 9.86 -0.54 -0.22
CA LEU A 63 10.37 -1.88 -0.52
C LEU A 63 11.50 -1.76 -1.54
N VAL A 64 12.57 -2.52 -1.31
CA VAL A 64 13.75 -2.52 -2.17
C VAL A 64 13.99 -3.92 -2.74
N SER A 65 14.73 -4.00 -3.83
CA SER A 65 15.11 -5.27 -4.42
C SER A 65 16.10 -6.03 -3.55
N GLY A 66 15.97 -7.34 -3.53
CA GLY A 66 16.86 -8.22 -2.80
C GLY A 66 16.60 -9.67 -3.16
N THR A 67 17.16 -10.55 -2.34
CA THR A 67 17.04 -12.01 -2.48
C THR A 67 16.30 -12.66 -1.31
N THR A 68 15.87 -11.87 -0.32
CA THR A 68 15.22 -12.34 0.90
C THR A 68 13.72 -12.05 0.90
N ALA A 69 12.97 -12.75 1.75
CA ALA A 69 11.55 -12.47 1.96
C ALA A 69 11.33 -11.00 2.38
N GLY A 70 10.26 -10.39 1.87
CA GLY A 70 9.97 -8.96 2.08
C GLY A 70 10.70 -8.00 1.13
N THR A 71 11.48 -8.52 0.17
CA THR A 71 12.14 -7.71 -0.87
C THR A 71 11.58 -7.98 -2.27
N ILE A 72 11.77 -7.04 -3.19
CA ILE A 72 11.34 -7.18 -4.58
C ILE A 72 12.30 -8.11 -5.31
N THR A 73 11.88 -9.36 -5.57
CA THR A 73 12.75 -10.38 -6.15
C THR A 73 12.54 -10.59 -7.65
N THR A 74 13.41 -11.38 -8.28
CA THR A 74 13.28 -11.80 -9.69
C THR A 74 12.37 -13.01 -9.89
N SER A 75 11.69 -13.44 -8.84
CA SER A 75 10.61 -14.43 -8.86
C SER A 75 9.36 -13.81 -8.26
N TRP A 76 8.18 -14.37 -8.53
CA TRP A 76 6.96 -13.90 -7.88
C TRP A 76 7.04 -14.08 -6.37
N SER A 77 6.83 -12.99 -5.65
CA SER A 77 6.71 -12.98 -4.20
C SER A 77 5.56 -12.10 -3.75
N VAL A 78 4.94 -12.46 -2.63
CA VAL A 78 3.96 -11.59 -1.96
C VAL A 78 4.70 -10.65 -1.04
N LEU A 79 4.38 -9.37 -1.15
CA LEU A 79 4.91 -8.28 -0.33
C LEU A 79 3.78 -7.64 0.46
N SER A 80 4.12 -7.12 1.64
CA SER A 80 3.20 -6.41 2.51
C SER A 80 3.86 -5.18 3.12
N LEU A 81 3.08 -4.13 3.33
CA LEU A 81 3.51 -2.96 4.09
C LEU A 81 3.22 -3.15 5.58
N SER A 82 3.92 -2.40 6.42
CA SER A 82 3.49 -2.20 7.81
C SER A 82 2.11 -1.55 7.85
N THR A 83 1.33 -1.84 8.89
CA THR A 83 0.03 -1.20 9.12
C THR A 83 0.13 0.33 9.06
N ILE A 84 -0.78 0.94 8.31
CA ILE A 84 -0.84 2.37 8.04
C ILE A 84 -2.01 2.97 8.82
N THR A 85 -1.71 3.89 9.74
CA THR A 85 -2.72 4.58 10.58
C THR A 85 -3.01 6.01 10.14
N ALA A 86 -2.17 6.58 9.27
CA ALA A 86 -2.25 7.98 8.83
C ALA A 86 -3.54 8.32 8.05
N VAL A 87 -4.31 7.31 7.63
CA VAL A 87 -5.57 7.44 6.89
C VAL A 87 -6.77 6.83 7.64
N ASN A 88 -6.63 6.58 8.95
CA ASN A 88 -7.72 6.08 9.77
C ASN A 88 -8.94 7.03 9.70
N ASN A 89 -10.12 6.45 9.48
CA ASN A 89 -11.39 7.16 9.35
C ASN A 89 -11.42 8.26 8.27
N ALA A 90 -10.50 8.24 7.30
CA ALA A 90 -10.49 9.22 6.23
C ALA A 90 -11.61 8.94 5.22
N ALA A 91 -12.42 9.96 4.93
CA ALA A 91 -13.48 9.87 3.91
C ALA A 91 -12.92 9.53 2.51
N THR A 92 -11.67 9.93 2.26
CA THR A 92 -10.90 9.54 1.10
C THR A 92 -9.46 9.33 1.52
N ALA A 93 -8.91 8.18 1.16
CA ALA A 93 -7.49 7.87 1.28
C ALA A 93 -6.91 7.65 -0.12
N TYR A 94 -5.84 8.37 -0.42
CA TYR A 94 -5.02 8.16 -1.60
C TYR A 94 -3.82 7.32 -1.20
N VAL A 95 -3.55 6.27 -1.95
CA VAL A 95 -2.37 5.40 -1.76
C VAL A 95 -1.55 5.46 -3.04
N ARG A 96 -0.33 5.98 -2.94
CA ARG A 96 0.60 6.14 -4.06
C ARG A 96 1.74 5.16 -3.92
N PHE A 97 2.13 4.54 -5.02
CA PHE A 97 3.43 3.89 -5.15
C PHE A 97 4.26 4.61 -6.21
N THR A 98 5.57 4.71 -5.99
CA THR A 98 6.53 5.33 -6.92
C THR A 98 7.65 4.34 -7.20
N VAL A 99 7.92 4.08 -8.48
CA VAL A 99 8.95 3.13 -8.92
C VAL A 99 10.25 3.84 -9.23
N SER A 100 11.39 3.24 -8.90
CA SER A 100 12.71 3.75 -9.29
C SER A 100 13.79 2.67 -9.40
N GLY A 101 14.95 3.03 -9.94
CA GLY A 101 16.13 2.17 -10.04
C GLY A 101 16.18 1.21 -11.22
N ALA A 102 15.31 1.37 -12.22
CA ALA A 102 15.44 0.64 -13.49
C ALA A 102 16.61 1.21 -14.31
N THR A 103 17.41 0.34 -14.91
CA THR A 103 18.63 0.73 -15.66
C THR A 103 18.57 0.40 -17.16
N ALA A 104 17.58 -0.40 -17.60
CA ALA A 104 17.45 -0.80 -19.00
C ALA A 104 16.06 -0.51 -19.59
N GLN A 105 16.01 -0.36 -20.92
CA GLN A 105 14.78 -0.10 -21.68
C GLN A 105 13.71 -1.17 -21.48
N SER A 106 14.10 -2.43 -21.43
CA SER A 106 13.20 -3.56 -21.21
C SER A 106 13.06 -3.96 -19.73
N GLY A 107 13.76 -3.25 -18.84
CA GLY A 107 13.67 -3.47 -17.40
C GLY A 107 12.24 -3.19 -16.91
N ASN A 108 11.67 -4.11 -16.15
CA ASN A 108 10.30 -4.01 -15.65
C ASN A 108 10.17 -4.46 -14.19
N LEU A 109 9.09 -3.97 -13.58
CA LEU A 109 8.51 -4.42 -12.32
C LEU A 109 7.04 -4.69 -12.61
N LYS A 110 6.54 -5.84 -12.19
CA LYS A 110 5.12 -6.19 -12.28
C LYS A 110 4.55 -6.24 -10.88
N ILE A 111 3.40 -5.63 -10.70
CA ILE A 111 2.60 -5.65 -9.47
C ILE A 111 1.25 -6.24 -9.85
N ASP A 112 0.76 -7.18 -9.06
CA ASP A 112 -0.53 -7.84 -9.28
C ASP A 112 -1.21 -8.14 -7.94
N ASN A 113 -2.52 -8.42 -7.98
CA ASN A 113 -3.34 -8.84 -6.86
C ASN A 113 -3.19 -7.90 -5.64
N VAL A 114 -3.28 -6.59 -5.89
CA VAL A 114 -3.18 -5.57 -4.83
C VAL A 114 -4.42 -5.65 -3.95
N ALA A 115 -4.23 -6.02 -2.69
CA ALA A 115 -5.28 -6.13 -1.69
C ALA A 115 -5.15 -5.01 -0.64
N PHE A 116 -6.28 -4.35 -0.38
CA PHE A 116 -6.44 -3.36 0.69
C PHE A 116 -7.33 -3.96 1.77
N ASN A 117 -6.78 -4.14 2.97
CA ASN A 117 -7.48 -4.69 4.12
C ASN A 117 -7.48 -3.66 5.25
N ALA A 118 -8.57 -3.57 6.01
CA ALA A 118 -8.67 -2.66 7.14
C ALA A 118 -9.60 -3.22 8.22
N THR A 119 -9.48 -2.70 9.44
CA THR A 119 -10.30 -3.09 10.58
C THR A 119 -11.46 -2.12 10.74
N LEU A 120 -12.69 -2.63 10.90
CA LEU A 120 -13.85 -1.81 11.22
C LEU A 120 -13.67 -1.14 12.60
N VAL A 121 -13.94 0.15 12.68
CA VAL A 121 -14.04 0.88 13.94
C VAL A 121 -15.42 0.57 14.55
N PRO A 122 -15.51 -0.05 15.75
CA PRO A 122 -16.80 -0.31 16.37
C PRO A 122 -17.56 1.00 16.62
N ALA A 123 -18.86 1.00 16.33
CA ALA A 123 -19.71 2.12 16.72
C ALA A 123 -19.63 2.29 18.25
N PRO A 124 -19.59 3.54 18.77
CA PRO A 124 -19.48 3.78 20.22
C PRO A 124 -20.52 3.02 21.06
N GLY A 125 -21.74 2.86 20.54
CA GLY A 125 -22.81 2.08 21.19
C GLY A 125 -22.54 0.58 21.29
N ALA A 126 -21.83 -0.02 20.32
CA ALA A 126 -21.51 -1.45 20.35
C ALA A 126 -20.50 -1.78 21.46
N ALA A 127 -19.48 -0.94 21.64
CA ALA A 127 -18.52 -1.09 22.74
C ALA A 127 -19.19 -0.91 24.11
N ALA A 128 -20.08 0.09 24.24
CA ALA A 128 -20.82 0.34 25.46
C ALA A 128 -21.76 -0.82 25.84
N LEU A 129 -22.44 -1.44 24.87
CA LEU A 129 -23.33 -2.57 25.12
C LEU A 129 -22.56 -3.83 25.58
N VAL A 130 -21.41 -4.13 24.98
CA VAL A 130 -20.55 -5.24 25.43
C VAL A 130 -20.05 -4.99 26.86
N GLY A 131 -19.62 -3.77 27.17
CA GLY A 131 -19.22 -3.38 28.52
C GLY A 131 -20.37 -3.51 29.53
N LEU A 132 -21.58 -3.09 29.16
CA LEU A 132 -22.76 -3.19 30.02
C LEU A 132 -23.22 -4.65 30.21
N ALA A 133 -23.18 -5.47 29.16
CA ALA A 133 -23.47 -6.90 29.26
C ALA A 133 -22.46 -7.62 30.16
N GLY A 134 -21.16 -7.27 30.07
CA GLY A 134 -20.12 -7.73 30.99
C GLY A 134 -20.41 -7.33 32.44
N LEU A 135 -20.85 -6.10 32.68
CA LEU A 135 -21.19 -5.60 34.02
C LEU A 135 -22.47 -6.25 34.59
N ILE A 136 -23.48 -6.50 33.75
CA ILE A 136 -24.73 -7.16 34.16
C ILE A 136 -24.45 -8.63 34.50
N THR A 137 -23.64 -9.32 33.69
CA THR A 137 -23.26 -10.72 33.95
C THR A 137 -22.35 -10.86 35.17
N SER A 138 -21.44 -9.91 35.42
CA SER A 138 -20.62 -9.91 36.65
C SER A 138 -21.42 -9.62 37.92
N ARG A 139 -22.48 -8.79 37.82
CA ARG A 139 -23.40 -8.52 38.93
C ARG A 139 -24.29 -9.71 39.30
N ARG A 140 -24.59 -10.61 38.36
CA ARG A 140 -25.39 -11.83 38.60
C ARG A 140 -24.60 -13.00 39.19
N ARG A 141 -23.28 -12.89 39.33
CA ARG A 141 -22.40 -13.92 39.91
C ARG A 141 -21.97 -13.63 41.35
N LYS A 142 -22.60 -12.65 42.01
CA LYS A 142 -22.56 -12.45 43.46
C LYS A 142 -23.90 -12.86 44.03
#